data_AF-A0A0G4IWL4-F1
#
_entry.id   AF-A0A0G4IWL4-F1
#
_cell.length_a   1.000
_cell.length_b   1.000
_cell.length_c   1.000
_cell.angle_alpha   90.00
_cell.angle_beta   90.00
_cell.angle_gamma   90.00
#
_symmetry.space_group_name_H-M   'P 1'
#
loop_
_entity.id
_entity.type
_entity.pdbx_description
1 polymer ?
#
loop_
_entity_poly.entity_id
_entity_poly.type
_entity_poly.pdbx_seq_one_letter_code
_entity_poly.pdbx_strand_id
1 'polypeptide(L)'
;MCAPVRATWAAMTLILLARVWPEGHGYMVIVEPPDSPFAGIRMRSVPWNRYLGPQGTDPVLVNVTAEIIIVNGDHLCQTDRDIPDEVRGRVVVLTSFGDPSIFGCPKAKQFAAIQNKGAAAWIQIFRPGSHAMIPFDSFSLDRRYLPNSASNNMVFVAVEAPGSTSLSLQDYLLDSGRAATTVVSIQPDVNDWDEFYPRWYVQLLIRWIPATILGTATVFAAWFLYKHWKKINAKFDKLHPVPTMRTRRRRLKHVRTSVSTVHLILVIELVTTFVLFLFVAIGGWQSNDLLPLELTHFFVTGLAGWGFTCDVLSAVLWTNLLKATDGTIEDTWLGTYLERYPLLKLALCCLPVLLDTASSAGAALYIALPSWSTTTSTLILILQLAVGIQFLVQSLRFQSHAKKIMEDVSGARQSDPAMDSLLRRLNTWTFLLSLAMIAFVCFVPIGGTMFFYTLGGWVVFWSGAGSARGLTSLCRVMLAQPTAVKEGTQMLTVQTSPGYTPK
;
A
#
# COMPACT_ATOMS: atom_id res chain seq x y z
N MET A 1 -27.71 -4.93 -5.16
CA MET A 1 -26.27 -5.23 -5.31
C MET A 1 -25.44 -4.08 -5.90
N CYS A 2 -26.01 -3.09 -6.62
CA CYS A 2 -25.29 -1.88 -7.05
C CYS A 2 -25.16 -0.78 -5.98
N ALA A 3 -25.85 -0.90 -4.84
CA ALA A 3 -25.84 0.09 -3.76
C ALA A 3 -24.46 0.31 -3.10
N PRO A 4 -23.67 -0.72 -2.75
CA PRO A 4 -22.36 -0.50 -2.14
C PRO A 4 -21.39 0.17 -3.11
N VAL A 5 -21.32 -0.29 -4.36
CA VAL A 5 -20.44 0.30 -5.39
C VAL A 5 -20.84 1.75 -5.71
N ARG A 6 -22.14 2.05 -5.87
CA ARG A 6 -22.62 3.43 -6.05
C ARG A 6 -22.34 4.31 -4.83
N ALA A 7 -22.43 3.75 -3.61
CA ALA A 7 -22.08 4.48 -2.38
C ALA A 7 -20.57 4.75 -2.29
N THR A 8 -19.71 3.82 -2.70
CA THR A 8 -18.24 4.04 -2.74
C THR A 8 -17.88 5.10 -3.80
N TRP A 9 -18.49 5.06 -4.98
CA TRP A 9 -18.28 6.09 -6.01
C TRP A 9 -18.86 7.45 -5.59
N ALA A 10 -20.03 7.48 -4.95
CA ALA A 10 -20.57 8.71 -4.37
C ALA A 10 -19.67 9.26 -3.25
N ALA A 11 -19.08 8.41 -2.42
CA ALA A 11 -18.09 8.80 -1.41
C ALA A 11 -16.80 9.34 -2.06
N MET A 12 -16.29 8.73 -3.13
CA MET A 12 -15.14 9.26 -3.89
C MET A 12 -15.46 10.58 -4.60
N THR A 13 -16.71 10.76 -5.06
CA THR A 13 -17.17 12.02 -5.66
C THR A 13 -17.35 13.11 -4.60
N LEU A 14 -17.75 12.74 -3.37
CA LEU A 14 -17.76 13.61 -2.19
C LEU A 14 -16.34 14.03 -1.76
N ILE A 15 -15.34 13.15 -1.91
CA ILE A 15 -13.91 13.48 -1.70
C ILE A 15 -13.43 14.50 -2.76
N LEU A 16 -13.88 14.38 -4.01
CA LEU A 16 -13.58 15.35 -5.07
C LEU A 16 -14.34 16.68 -4.88
N LEU A 17 -15.53 16.65 -4.25
CA LEU A 17 -16.32 17.84 -3.89
C LEU A 17 -15.89 18.48 -2.56
N ALA A 18 -15.08 17.81 -1.74
CA ALA A 18 -14.35 18.41 -0.61
C ALA A 18 -13.23 19.38 -1.05
N ARG A 19 -13.34 19.91 -2.28
CA ARG A 19 -12.52 20.97 -2.89
C ARG A 19 -12.70 22.36 -2.24
N VAL A 20 -13.26 22.41 -1.03
CA VAL A 20 -13.42 23.63 -0.24
C VAL A 20 -12.86 23.36 1.15
N TRP A 21 -11.56 23.12 1.22
CA TRP A 21 -10.83 23.36 2.47
C TRP A 21 -9.65 24.27 2.14
N PRO A 22 -9.78 25.59 2.36
CA PRO A 22 -8.65 26.50 2.34
C PRO A 22 -7.99 26.39 3.71
N GLU A 23 -7.09 25.42 3.89
CA GLU A 23 -6.21 25.41 5.04
C GLU A 23 -4.76 25.49 4.57
N GLY A 24 -4.10 26.54 5.08
CA GLY A 24 -2.78 26.97 4.69
C GLY A 24 -1.77 25.84 4.80
N HIS A 25 -0.80 25.89 3.90
CA HIS A 25 0.34 25.01 3.92
C HIS A 25 1.09 25.17 5.25
N GLY A 26 0.99 24.17 6.15
CA GLY A 26 1.75 24.12 7.39
C GLY A 26 3.23 23.80 7.14
N TYR A 27 3.94 24.69 6.46
CA TYR A 27 5.37 24.81 6.65
C TYR A 27 5.60 26.11 7.42
N MET A 28 6.14 26.00 8.61
CA MET A 28 6.60 27.19 9.32
C MET A 28 7.92 27.59 8.66
N VAL A 29 7.91 28.70 7.92
CA VAL A 29 9.15 29.29 7.42
C VAL A 29 9.78 30.04 8.58
N ILE A 30 11.03 29.72 8.88
CA ILE A 30 11.81 30.51 9.85
C ILE A 30 12.10 31.86 9.19
N VAL A 31 11.40 32.89 9.65
CA VAL A 31 11.61 34.29 9.25
C VAL A 31 12.64 34.89 10.21
N GLU A 32 13.90 34.62 9.94
CA GLU A 32 15.03 35.20 10.66
C GLU A 32 15.67 36.34 9.85
N PRO A 33 16.54 37.17 10.45
CA PRO A 33 17.29 38.19 9.73
C PRO A 33 17.97 37.59 8.49
N PRO A 34 18.11 38.34 7.37
CA PRO A 34 18.70 37.84 6.12
C PRO A 34 20.08 37.19 6.27
N ASP A 35 20.81 37.57 7.32
CA ASP A 35 22.16 37.11 7.62
C ASP A 35 22.21 35.89 8.57
N SER A 36 21.04 35.37 9.00
CA SER A 36 20.99 34.18 9.84
C SER A 36 21.28 32.91 9.04
N PRO A 37 22.07 31.95 9.59
CA PRO A 37 22.20 30.64 8.98
C PRO A 37 20.87 29.88 8.89
N PHE A 38 19.88 30.21 9.74
CA PHE A 38 18.56 29.59 9.72
C PHE A 38 17.53 30.35 8.86
N ALA A 39 17.92 31.42 8.18
CA ALA A 39 17.01 32.18 7.32
C ALA A 39 16.50 31.34 6.14
N GLY A 40 15.19 31.35 5.91
CA GLY A 40 14.56 30.65 4.78
C GLY A 40 14.44 29.13 4.95
N ILE A 41 14.83 28.62 6.11
CA ILE A 41 14.58 27.24 6.51
C ILE A 41 13.08 26.99 6.68
N ARG A 42 12.66 25.76 6.37
CA ARG A 42 11.28 25.31 6.57
C ARG A 42 11.25 24.25 7.64
N MET A 43 10.48 24.51 8.69
CA MET A 43 10.04 23.50 9.63
C MET A 43 8.73 22.88 9.12
N ARG A 44 8.56 21.58 9.37
CA ARG A 44 7.32 20.89 9.05
C ARG A 44 6.94 19.96 10.18
N SER A 45 5.67 20.02 10.59
CA SER A 45 5.08 18.89 11.31
C SER A 45 4.99 17.73 10.31
N VAL A 46 5.51 16.57 10.71
CA VAL A 46 5.49 15.37 9.86
C VAL A 46 4.24 14.56 10.22
N PRO A 47 3.55 13.91 9.26
CA PRO A 47 2.40 13.01 9.47
C PRO A 47 2.65 11.78 10.37
N TRP A 48 3.69 11.81 11.18
CA TRP A 48 4.15 10.67 11.94
C TRP A 48 4.83 11.12 13.21
N ASN A 49 4.07 11.22 14.30
CA ASN A 49 4.64 11.05 15.63
C ASN A 49 3.57 10.76 16.68
N ARG A 50 3.79 9.72 17.49
CA ARG A 50 3.59 9.86 18.95
C ARG A 50 4.89 10.46 19.44
N TYR A 51 4.80 11.63 20.02
CA TYR A 51 5.87 12.61 20.14
C TYR A 51 7.24 12.09 20.58
N LEU A 52 8.26 12.45 19.81
CA LEU A 52 9.64 12.49 20.29
C LEU A 52 9.80 13.83 21.04
N GLY A 53 9.92 13.76 22.36
CA GLY A 53 10.03 14.95 23.21
C GLY A 53 8.70 15.59 23.65
N PRO A 54 8.78 16.62 24.51
CA PRO A 54 7.63 17.41 24.96
C PRO A 54 6.86 18.08 23.84
N GLN A 55 5.57 18.30 24.05
CA GLN A 55 4.67 19.02 23.14
C GLN A 55 4.04 20.24 23.78
N GLY A 56 3.44 21.12 22.95
CA GLY A 56 2.72 22.30 23.42
C GLY A 56 1.54 21.99 24.35
N THR A 57 1.07 20.74 24.41
CA THR A 57 -0.01 20.28 25.29
C THR A 57 0.48 19.52 26.52
N ASP A 58 1.79 19.26 26.65
CA ASP A 58 2.34 18.57 27.80
C ASP A 58 2.36 19.47 29.04
N PRO A 59 2.18 18.90 30.26
CA PRO A 59 2.08 19.67 31.49
C PRO A 59 3.37 20.45 31.83
N VAL A 60 4.48 20.10 31.20
CA VAL A 60 5.76 20.81 31.30
C VAL A 60 6.19 21.20 29.89
N LEU A 61 5.90 22.45 29.50
CA LEU A 61 6.55 23.02 28.31
C LEU A 61 8.02 23.24 28.61
N VAL A 62 8.88 22.52 27.89
CA VAL A 62 10.32 22.73 27.94
C VAL A 62 10.70 23.64 26.78
N ASN A 63 10.89 24.92 27.06
CA ASN A 63 11.58 25.82 26.15
C ASN A 63 13.08 25.65 26.36
N VAL A 64 13.80 25.41 25.27
CA VAL A 64 15.25 25.16 25.32
C VAL A 64 15.96 26.31 24.65
N THR A 65 16.85 26.98 25.39
CA THR A 65 17.80 27.93 24.81
C THR A 65 19.20 27.46 25.17
N ALA A 66 19.94 26.95 24.19
CA ALA A 66 21.26 26.37 24.42
C ALA A 66 22.17 26.44 23.19
N GLU A 67 23.46 26.25 23.41
CA GLU A 67 24.48 26.17 22.37
C GLU A 67 24.29 24.92 21.50
N ILE A 68 24.58 25.04 20.20
CA ILE A 68 24.62 23.90 19.29
C ILE A 68 25.92 23.10 19.48
N ILE A 69 25.78 21.78 19.49
CA ILE A 69 26.89 20.84 19.31
C ILE A 69 26.59 19.92 18.14
N ILE A 70 27.61 19.70 17.33
CA ILE A 70 27.54 18.84 16.17
C ILE A 70 28.08 17.46 16.56
N VAL A 71 27.29 16.42 16.33
CA VAL A 71 27.66 15.03 16.67
C VAL A 71 27.58 14.16 15.41
N ASN A 72 28.58 13.31 15.22
CA ASN A 72 28.53 12.31 14.16
C ASN A 72 27.45 11.27 14.51
N GLY A 73 26.44 11.14 13.65
CA GLY A 73 25.32 10.24 13.87
C GLY A 73 25.49 8.83 13.33
N ASP A 74 26.56 8.53 12.60
CA ASP A 74 26.66 7.31 11.78
C ASP A 74 26.64 6.01 12.61
N HIS A 75 27.09 6.06 13.87
CA HIS A 75 27.18 4.91 14.77
C HIS A 75 26.11 4.88 15.87
N LEU A 76 25.21 5.87 15.93
CA LEU A 76 24.15 5.96 16.96
C LEU A 76 23.22 4.75 17.01
N CYS A 77 23.11 4.02 15.90
CA CYS A 77 22.32 2.79 15.85
C CYS A 77 23.02 1.57 16.45
N GLN A 78 24.35 1.61 16.57
CA GLN A 78 25.19 0.51 17.05
C GLN A 78 25.68 0.74 18.48
N THR A 79 26.05 1.98 18.82
CA THR A 79 26.65 2.32 20.10
C THR A 79 26.40 3.78 20.48
N ASP A 80 26.13 4.03 21.76
CA ASP A 80 25.96 5.38 22.34
C ASP A 80 27.30 5.95 22.82
N ARG A 81 28.39 5.17 22.72
CA ARG A 81 29.75 5.56 23.17
C ARG A 81 30.32 6.73 22.39
N ASP A 82 29.89 6.91 21.16
CA ASP A 82 30.42 7.93 20.26
C ASP A 82 29.77 9.30 20.48
N ILE A 83 28.79 9.38 21.39
CA ILE A 83 28.19 10.65 21.83
C ILE A 83 29.08 11.26 22.93
N PRO A 84 29.72 12.42 22.69
CA PRO A 84 30.59 13.05 23.68
C PRO A 84 29.77 13.55 24.89
N ASP A 85 30.37 13.53 26.07
CA ASP A 85 29.70 13.99 27.30
C ASP A 85 29.41 15.50 27.31
N GLU A 86 30.08 16.26 26.42
CA GLU A 86 29.84 17.68 26.13
C GLU A 86 28.44 17.97 25.58
N VAL A 87 27.69 16.94 25.17
CA VAL A 87 26.30 17.05 24.72
C VAL A 87 25.34 17.47 25.84
N ARG A 88 25.71 17.25 27.10
CA ARG A 88 24.84 17.55 28.24
C ARG A 88 24.44 19.03 28.27
N GLY A 89 23.13 19.29 28.23
CA GLY A 89 22.55 20.63 28.26
C GLY A 89 22.62 21.39 26.93
N ARG A 90 23.13 20.78 25.86
CA ARG A 90 23.28 21.41 24.54
C ARG A 90 22.23 20.95 23.54
N VAL A 91 22.11 21.70 22.43
CA VAL A 91 21.29 21.32 21.27
C VAL A 91 22.14 20.48 20.33
N VAL A 92 21.75 19.22 20.11
CA VAL A 92 22.47 18.31 19.23
C VAL A 92 22.00 18.48 17.79
N VAL A 93 22.94 18.65 16.87
CA VAL A 93 22.74 18.54 15.44
C VAL A 93 23.51 17.32 14.95
N LEU A 94 22.82 16.38 14.30
CA LEU A 94 23.48 15.21 13.72
C LEU A 94 23.93 15.50 12.28
N THR A 95 25.19 15.23 11.96
CA THR A 95 25.80 15.47 10.63
C THR A 95 25.54 14.36 9.62
N SER A 96 24.79 13.32 9.97
CA SER A 96 24.68 12.13 9.12
C SER A 96 24.01 12.46 7.79
N PHE A 97 24.86 12.78 6.81
CA PHE A 97 24.52 13.14 5.45
C PHE A 97 24.36 11.87 4.61
N GLY A 98 23.39 11.03 4.94
CA GLY A 98 22.83 10.10 3.96
C GLY A 98 23.84 9.21 3.23
N ASP A 99 24.90 8.77 3.88
CA ASP A 99 25.31 7.39 3.64
C ASP A 99 24.50 6.57 4.65
N PRO A 100 23.38 5.97 4.22
CA PRO A 100 22.69 5.07 5.11
C PRO A 100 23.71 3.99 5.40
N SER A 101 24.12 3.87 6.65
CA SER A 101 24.43 2.53 7.13
C SER A 101 23.29 1.65 6.62
N ILE A 102 23.62 0.65 5.81
CA ILE A 102 22.62 -0.23 5.16
C ILE A 102 21.61 -0.72 6.21
N PHE A 103 22.07 -0.83 7.45
CA PHE A 103 21.29 -1.08 8.65
C PHE A 103 21.09 0.21 9.47
N GLY A 104 19.88 0.75 9.41
CA GLY A 104 19.42 1.81 10.32
C GLY A 104 18.87 1.25 11.63
N CYS A 105 18.20 2.12 12.39
CA CYS A 105 17.49 1.78 13.61
C CYS A 105 16.30 2.74 13.81
N PRO A 106 15.35 2.39 14.69
CA PRO A 106 14.25 3.28 15.02
C PRO A 106 14.75 4.66 15.50
N LYS A 107 14.10 5.75 15.06
CA LYS A 107 14.45 7.11 15.49
C LYS A 107 14.29 7.31 17.00
N ALA A 108 13.35 6.60 17.63
CA ALA A 108 13.21 6.54 19.08
C ALA A 108 14.48 6.04 19.79
N LYS A 109 15.24 5.10 19.19
CA LYS A 109 16.51 4.63 19.74
C LYS A 109 17.58 5.72 19.73
N GLN A 110 17.70 6.45 18.61
CA GLN A 110 18.62 7.59 18.49
C GLN A 110 18.24 8.69 19.48
N PHE A 111 16.93 8.99 19.60
CA PHE A 111 16.40 9.93 20.57
C PHE A 111 16.77 9.56 22.00
N ALA A 112 16.54 8.30 22.40
CA ALA A 112 16.85 7.81 23.74
C ALA A 112 18.35 7.87 24.06
N ALA A 113 19.22 7.53 23.09
CA ALA A 113 20.67 7.60 23.26
C ALA A 113 21.14 9.04 23.54
N ILE A 114 20.64 10.01 22.75
CA ILE A 114 20.98 11.42 22.88
C ILE A 114 20.42 12.00 24.19
N GLN A 115 19.20 11.62 24.55
CA GLN A 115 18.57 12.03 25.80
C GLN A 115 19.29 11.47 27.03
N ASN A 116 19.72 10.22 27.00
CA ASN A 116 20.47 9.59 28.10
C ASN A 116 21.80 10.30 28.37
N LYS A 117 22.37 10.94 27.35
CA LYS A 117 23.55 11.81 27.47
C LYS A 117 23.25 13.20 28.03
N GLY A 118 21.96 13.53 28.19
CA GLY A 118 21.49 14.75 28.82
C GLY A 118 21.37 15.93 27.85
N ALA A 119 21.24 15.70 26.55
CA ALA A 119 20.97 16.76 25.59
C ALA A 119 19.68 17.52 25.93
N ALA A 120 19.66 18.82 25.67
CA ALA A 120 18.49 19.65 25.89
C ALA A 120 17.53 19.60 24.68
N ALA A 121 18.06 19.50 23.46
CA ALA A 121 17.26 19.33 22.26
C ALA A 121 18.03 18.61 21.15
N TRP A 122 17.32 18.13 20.14
CA TRP A 122 17.87 17.53 18.93
C TRP A 122 17.24 18.16 17.69
N ILE A 123 18.08 18.71 16.81
CA ILE A 123 17.73 19.19 15.48
C ILE A 123 18.20 18.17 14.43
N GLN A 124 17.28 17.64 13.64
CA GLN A 124 17.59 16.84 12.46
C GLN A 124 17.45 17.68 11.19
N ILE A 125 18.54 17.84 10.45
CA ILE A 125 18.57 18.56 9.17
C ILE A 125 18.43 17.56 8.01
N PHE A 126 17.53 17.84 7.06
CA PHE A 126 17.40 17.05 5.82
C PHE A 126 17.75 17.89 4.58
N ARG A 127 18.17 17.22 3.49
CA ARG A 127 18.59 17.88 2.25
C ARG A 127 17.42 18.63 1.60
N PRO A 128 17.66 19.74 0.88
CA PRO A 128 16.60 20.43 0.15
C PRO A 128 15.98 19.52 -0.90
N GLY A 129 14.65 19.44 -0.93
CA GLY A 129 13.95 18.54 -1.84
C GLY A 129 14.13 17.04 -1.54
N SER A 130 14.96 16.67 -0.55
CA SER A 130 14.79 15.36 0.06
C SER A 130 13.46 15.39 0.79
N HIS A 131 12.51 14.66 0.22
CA HIS A 131 11.19 14.51 0.78
C HIS A 131 11.32 14.18 2.27
N ALA A 132 10.41 14.69 3.09
CA ALA A 132 10.17 14.18 4.45
C ALA A 132 9.65 12.71 4.42
N MET A 133 10.16 11.89 3.49
CA MET A 133 9.84 10.50 3.19
C MET A 133 10.18 9.56 4.31
N ILE A 134 10.98 10.00 5.27
CA ILE A 134 11.22 9.22 6.47
C ILE A 134 10.27 9.79 7.52
N PRO A 135 9.10 9.17 7.75
CA PRO A 135 8.39 9.33 9.01
C PRO A 135 9.36 9.51 10.15
N PHE A 136 9.05 10.39 11.10
CA PHE A 136 9.60 10.13 12.42
C PHE A 136 8.87 8.91 12.96
N ASP A 137 9.55 7.79 12.72
CA ASP A 137 9.20 6.43 13.06
C ASP A 137 9.11 6.28 14.59
N SER A 138 8.03 6.77 15.19
CA SER A 138 7.82 6.80 16.65
C SER A 138 6.48 6.19 17.09
N PHE A 139 5.71 5.62 16.17
CA PHE A 139 4.49 4.86 16.48
C PHE A 139 4.80 3.43 16.95
N SER A 140 5.65 3.29 17.97
CA SER A 140 5.71 2.02 18.67
C SER A 140 5.08 2.19 20.06
N LEU A 141 3.99 1.46 20.31
CA LEU A 141 3.61 1.00 21.66
C LEU A 141 4.76 0.27 22.37
N ASP A 142 5.82 -0.05 21.62
CA ASP A 142 7.06 -0.56 22.13
C ASP A 142 7.79 0.46 23.00
N ARG A 143 7.40 0.46 24.29
CA ARG A 143 8.06 1.20 25.37
C ARG A 143 9.56 0.87 25.50
N ARG A 144 10.09 -0.11 24.75
CA ARG A 144 11.51 -0.48 24.76
C ARG A 144 12.44 0.68 24.45
N TYR A 145 12.02 1.64 23.62
CA TYR A 145 12.87 2.78 23.21
C TYR A 145 12.28 4.15 23.52
N LEU A 146 11.03 4.22 23.98
CA LEU A 146 10.45 5.48 24.40
C LEU A 146 10.94 5.82 25.81
N PRO A 147 11.51 7.01 26.02
CA PRO A 147 11.81 7.47 27.37
C PRO A 147 10.53 7.55 28.19
N ASN A 148 10.64 7.36 29.51
CA ASN A 148 9.51 7.56 30.40
C ASN A 148 8.98 9.00 30.19
N SER A 149 7.67 9.16 29.99
CA SER A 149 7.08 10.47 29.68
C SER A 149 7.34 11.50 30.78
N ALA A 150 7.49 11.05 32.03
CA ALA A 150 7.86 11.88 33.18
C ALA A 150 9.34 12.36 33.17
N SER A 151 10.19 11.77 32.34
CA SER A 151 11.61 12.15 32.17
C SER A 151 11.93 12.69 30.77
N ASN A 152 10.90 12.86 29.94
CA ASN A 152 11.05 13.28 28.56
C ASN A 152 11.23 14.80 28.48
N ASN A 153 12.48 15.27 28.60
CA ASN A 153 12.78 16.70 28.69
C ASN A 153 13.54 17.23 27.45
N MET A 154 13.82 16.37 26.46
CA MET A 154 14.57 16.76 25.27
C MET A 154 13.61 17.13 24.14
N VAL A 155 13.74 18.34 23.59
CA VAL A 155 12.89 18.79 22.47
C VAL A 155 13.44 18.25 21.15
N PHE A 156 12.56 17.89 20.21
CA PHE A 156 12.93 17.41 18.88
C PHE A 156 12.43 18.36 17.77
N VAL A 157 13.30 18.67 16.81
CA VAL A 157 12.96 19.50 15.65
C VAL A 157 13.50 18.88 14.36
N ALA A 158 12.68 18.89 13.32
CA ALA A 158 13.07 18.46 11.98
C ALA A 158 13.03 19.63 10.99
N VAL A 159 14.11 19.77 10.22
CA VAL A 159 14.41 21.02 9.52
C VAL A 159 14.88 20.77 8.09
N GLU A 160 14.20 21.38 7.10
CA GLU A 160 14.63 21.34 5.69
C GLU A 160 15.76 22.34 5.47
N ALA A 161 16.91 21.88 4.97
CA ALA A 161 17.97 22.78 4.55
C ALA A 161 17.51 23.68 3.38
N PRO A 162 17.96 24.94 3.31
CA PRO A 162 17.56 25.86 2.26
C PRO A 162 18.06 25.39 0.89
N GLY A 163 17.23 25.55 -0.15
CA GLY A 163 17.49 25.03 -1.49
C GLY A 163 18.42 25.87 -2.37
N SER A 164 18.95 27.00 -1.88
CA SER A 164 19.57 28.01 -2.76
C SER A 164 20.72 28.82 -2.17
N THR A 165 21.49 28.32 -1.20
CA THR A 165 22.71 29.00 -0.74
C THR A 165 23.96 28.27 -1.22
N SER A 166 25.00 29.05 -1.57
CA SER A 166 26.32 28.57 -1.99
C SER A 166 27.10 27.81 -0.89
N LEU A 167 26.58 27.79 0.33
CA LEU A 167 26.98 26.93 1.45
C LEU A 167 25.75 26.18 1.96
N SER A 168 25.87 24.87 2.18
CA SER A 168 24.84 24.14 2.90
C SER A 168 24.84 24.57 4.37
N LEU A 169 23.70 24.56 5.05
CA LEU A 169 23.60 24.86 6.49
C LEU A 169 24.59 24.03 7.31
N GLN A 170 24.85 22.80 6.88
CA GLN A 170 25.79 21.91 7.55
C GLN A 170 27.23 22.32 7.28
N ASP A 171 27.59 22.68 6.05
CA ASP A 171 28.93 23.24 5.75
C ASP A 171 29.14 24.53 6.54
N TYR A 172 28.13 25.37 6.66
CA TYR A 172 28.20 26.56 7.51
C TYR A 172 28.45 26.20 8.98
N LEU A 173 27.73 25.23 9.53
CA LEU A 173 27.87 24.79 10.92
C LEU A 173 29.22 24.08 11.16
N LEU A 174 29.75 23.34 10.16
CA LEU A 174 30.99 22.57 10.23
C LEU A 174 32.25 23.42 9.96
N ASP A 175 32.26 24.22 8.89
CA ASP A 175 33.46 24.94 8.43
C ASP A 175 33.78 26.18 9.25
N SER A 176 32.78 26.83 9.85
CA SER A 176 33.00 28.15 10.42
C SER A 176 33.59 28.14 11.84
N GLY A 177 33.72 26.99 12.50
CA GLY A 177 34.05 26.92 13.93
C GLY A 177 33.04 27.64 14.84
N ARG A 178 31.93 28.16 14.27
CA ARG A 178 30.88 28.94 14.96
C ARG A 178 29.78 28.06 15.54
N ALA A 179 29.76 26.75 15.28
CA ALA A 179 28.83 25.86 15.97
C ALA A 179 28.97 25.99 17.49
N ALA A 180 30.20 26.13 17.99
CA ALA A 180 30.48 26.34 19.41
C ALA A 180 29.99 27.69 19.98
N THR A 181 29.52 28.64 19.15
CA THR A 181 29.05 29.96 19.59
C THR A 181 27.60 30.26 19.19
N THR A 182 26.93 29.35 18.48
CA THR A 182 25.55 29.59 18.02
C THR A 182 24.57 29.08 19.07
N VAL A 183 23.82 30.01 19.67
CA VAL A 183 22.75 29.71 20.63
C VAL A 183 21.41 29.67 19.88
N VAL A 184 20.66 28.58 20.05
CA VAL A 184 19.33 28.42 19.44
C VAL A 184 18.29 28.31 20.53
N SER A 185 17.14 28.96 20.29
CA SER A 185 15.93 28.80 21.09
C SER A 185 14.93 27.91 20.36
N ILE A 186 14.49 26.85 21.03
CA ILE A 186 13.54 25.87 20.51
C ILE A 186 12.34 25.82 21.46
N GLN A 187 11.15 25.94 20.88
CA GLN A 187 9.88 25.81 21.58
C GLN A 187 9.04 24.73 20.89
N PRO A 188 8.40 23.81 21.64
CA PRO A 188 7.49 22.84 21.05
C PRO A 188 6.28 23.53 20.43
N ASP A 189 5.90 23.10 19.23
CA ASP A 189 4.71 23.57 18.51
C ASP A 189 3.50 22.66 18.82
N VAL A 190 2.30 23.12 18.46
CA VAL A 190 1.09 22.31 18.47
C VAL A 190 1.13 21.35 17.27
N ASN A 191 0.85 20.08 17.52
CA ASN A 191 0.78 19.09 16.46
C ASN A 191 -0.65 18.98 15.91
N ASP A 192 -0.86 19.51 14.72
CA ASP A 192 -2.15 19.47 14.04
C ASP A 192 -2.65 18.03 13.76
N TRP A 193 -1.74 17.05 13.74
CA TRP A 193 -2.08 15.64 13.48
C TRP A 193 -2.84 14.98 14.64
N ASP A 194 -2.63 15.43 15.88
CA ASP A 194 -3.25 14.86 17.08
C ASP A 194 -4.76 15.11 17.12
N GLU A 195 -5.18 16.31 16.72
CA GLU A 195 -6.59 16.63 16.58
C GLU A 195 -7.17 16.09 15.28
N PHE A 196 -6.34 15.84 14.26
CA PHE A 196 -6.79 15.43 12.94
C PHE A 196 -7.12 13.94 12.86
N TYR A 197 -6.24 13.06 13.34
CA TYR A 197 -6.42 11.61 13.20
C TYR A 197 -7.69 11.05 13.88
N PRO A 198 -8.07 11.49 15.09
CA PRO A 198 -9.28 10.99 15.75
C PRO A 198 -10.58 11.43 15.05
N ARG A 199 -10.54 12.38 14.12
CA ARG A 199 -11.74 12.91 13.47
C ARG A 199 -12.44 11.80 12.69
N TRP A 200 -13.76 11.73 12.86
CA TRP A 200 -14.58 10.65 12.29
C TRP A 200 -14.44 10.54 10.77
N TYR A 201 -14.29 11.65 10.06
CA TYR A 201 -14.18 11.66 8.59
C TYR A 201 -12.82 11.13 8.12
N VAL A 202 -11.75 11.30 8.91
CA VAL A 202 -10.44 10.71 8.62
C VAL A 202 -10.49 9.20 8.85
N GLN A 203 -11.00 8.77 10.02
CA GLN A 203 -11.15 7.35 10.34
C GLN A 203 -12.11 6.64 9.37
N LEU A 204 -13.20 7.27 8.96
CA LEU A 204 -14.13 6.67 8.00
C LEU A 204 -13.44 6.40 6.66
N LEU A 205 -12.73 7.39 6.12
CA LEU A 205 -12.13 7.33 4.78
C LEU A 205 -10.88 6.45 4.71
N ILE A 206 -9.99 6.55 5.71
CA ILE A 206 -8.70 5.84 5.69
C ILE A 206 -8.84 4.41 6.26
N ARG A 207 -9.69 4.22 7.26
CA ARG A 207 -9.80 2.95 8.01
C ARG A 207 -11.03 2.16 7.62
N TRP A 208 -12.22 2.70 7.88
CA TRP A 208 -13.45 1.89 7.82
C TRP A 208 -13.90 1.55 6.39
N ILE A 209 -13.78 2.47 5.42
CA ILE A 209 -14.14 2.17 4.03
C ILE A 209 -13.20 1.09 3.44
N PRO A 210 -11.86 1.22 3.47
CA PRO A 210 -10.99 0.17 2.96
C PRO A 210 -11.14 -1.16 3.72
N ALA A 211 -11.25 -1.11 5.05
CA ALA A 211 -11.44 -2.32 5.87
C ALA A 211 -12.74 -3.05 5.54
N THR A 212 -13.86 -2.34 5.35
CA THR A 212 -15.13 -2.99 5.00
C THR A 212 -15.07 -3.62 3.61
N ILE A 213 -14.46 -2.95 2.63
CA ILE A 213 -14.27 -3.53 1.29
C ILE A 213 -13.43 -4.81 1.37
N LEU A 214 -12.29 -4.77 2.07
CA LEU A 214 -11.43 -5.94 2.26
C LEU A 214 -12.14 -7.07 3.01
N GLY A 215 -12.84 -6.76 4.11
CA GLY A 215 -13.61 -7.74 4.87
C GLY A 215 -14.71 -8.40 4.03
N THR A 216 -15.41 -7.63 3.19
CA THR A 216 -16.40 -8.22 2.26
C THR A 216 -15.74 -9.12 1.22
N ALA A 217 -14.57 -8.73 0.69
CA ALA A 217 -13.80 -9.58 -0.21
C ALA A 217 -13.36 -10.88 0.47
N THR A 218 -12.92 -10.83 1.74
CA THR A 218 -12.55 -12.01 2.54
C THR A 218 -13.74 -12.97 2.71
N VAL A 219 -14.89 -12.45 3.13
CA VAL A 219 -16.10 -13.27 3.35
C VAL A 219 -16.55 -13.92 2.05
N PHE A 220 -16.58 -13.17 0.95
CA PHE A 220 -16.93 -13.74 -0.35
C PHE A 220 -15.89 -14.75 -0.85
N ALA A 221 -14.60 -14.50 -0.64
CA ALA A 221 -13.55 -15.43 -1.04
C ALA A 221 -13.71 -16.77 -0.30
N ALA A 222 -13.91 -16.74 1.02
CA ALA A 222 -14.18 -17.93 1.83
C ALA A 222 -15.43 -18.66 1.35
N TRP A 223 -16.53 -17.93 1.13
CA TRP A 223 -17.80 -18.51 0.71
C TRP A 223 -17.74 -19.13 -0.69
N PHE A 224 -17.10 -18.46 -1.65
CA PHE A 224 -16.90 -18.97 -3.01
C PHE A 224 -15.97 -20.16 -3.02
N LEU A 225 -14.88 -20.14 -2.24
CA LEU A 225 -13.98 -21.26 -2.11
C LEU A 225 -14.70 -22.48 -1.53
N TYR A 226 -15.51 -22.29 -0.48
CA TYR A 226 -16.36 -23.34 0.08
C TYR A 226 -17.32 -23.93 -0.96
N LYS A 227 -17.99 -23.08 -1.75
CA LYS A 227 -18.90 -23.52 -2.82
C LYS A 227 -18.19 -24.29 -3.92
N HIS A 228 -17.03 -23.83 -4.38
CA HIS A 228 -16.22 -24.55 -5.36
C HIS A 228 -15.74 -25.90 -4.81
N TRP A 229 -15.30 -25.93 -3.55
CA TRP A 229 -14.91 -27.16 -2.88
C TRP A 229 -16.07 -28.16 -2.76
N LYS A 230 -17.27 -27.70 -2.42
CA LYS A 230 -18.48 -28.52 -2.40
C LYS A 230 -18.77 -29.12 -3.78
N LYS A 231 -18.61 -28.33 -4.86
CA LYS A 231 -18.78 -28.81 -6.24
C LYS A 231 -17.73 -29.85 -6.65
N ILE A 232 -16.46 -29.64 -6.31
CA ILE A 232 -15.40 -30.60 -6.58
C ILE A 232 -15.68 -31.93 -5.86
N ASN A 233 -16.04 -31.88 -4.58
CA ASN A 233 -16.38 -33.08 -3.82
C ASN A 233 -17.62 -33.78 -4.39
N ALA A 234 -18.67 -33.04 -4.73
CA ALA A 234 -19.85 -33.63 -5.36
C ALA A 234 -19.53 -34.28 -6.71
N LYS A 235 -18.62 -33.70 -7.50
CA LYS A 235 -18.14 -34.30 -8.76
C LYS A 235 -17.34 -35.58 -8.50
N PHE A 236 -16.49 -35.60 -7.47
CA PHE A 236 -15.78 -36.80 -7.05
C PHE A 236 -16.73 -37.92 -6.62
N ASP A 237 -17.72 -37.60 -5.78
CA ASP A 237 -18.70 -38.57 -5.29
C ASP A 237 -19.56 -39.12 -6.43
N LYS A 238 -19.90 -38.28 -7.43
CA LYS A 238 -20.59 -38.73 -8.65
C LYS A 238 -19.72 -39.64 -9.52
N LEU A 239 -18.42 -39.37 -9.65
CA LEU A 239 -17.47 -40.20 -10.40
C LEU A 239 -17.15 -41.52 -9.70
N HIS A 240 -17.23 -41.55 -8.38
CA HIS A 240 -16.96 -42.73 -7.54
C HIS A 240 -18.12 -42.99 -6.57
N PRO A 241 -19.26 -43.49 -7.08
CA PRO A 241 -20.48 -43.65 -6.28
C PRO A 241 -20.28 -44.65 -5.12
N VAL A 242 -19.50 -45.71 -5.34
CA VAL A 242 -19.24 -46.76 -4.35
C VAL A 242 -18.20 -46.30 -3.30
N PRO A 243 -18.48 -46.40 -1.98
CA PRO A 243 -17.57 -45.95 -0.93
C PRO A 243 -16.17 -46.61 -0.96
N THR A 244 -16.09 -47.89 -1.34
CA THR A 244 -14.81 -48.62 -1.45
C THR A 244 -13.90 -48.07 -2.53
N MET A 245 -14.44 -47.34 -3.51
CA MET A 245 -13.65 -46.68 -4.56
C MET A 245 -13.10 -45.31 -4.16
N ARG A 246 -13.57 -44.73 -3.03
CA ARG A 246 -13.24 -43.38 -2.55
C ARG A 246 -11.95 -43.36 -1.71
N THR A 247 -10.85 -43.80 -2.29
CA THR A 247 -9.55 -43.81 -1.60
C THR A 247 -8.94 -42.41 -1.50
N ARG A 248 -8.16 -42.15 -0.44
CA ARG A 248 -7.46 -40.86 -0.22
C ARG A 248 -6.57 -40.46 -1.41
N ARG A 249 -5.87 -41.43 -2.01
CA ARG A 249 -5.01 -41.23 -3.19
C ARG A 249 -5.80 -40.78 -4.41
N ARG A 250 -6.96 -41.40 -4.68
CA ARG A 250 -7.85 -41.00 -5.79
C ARG A 250 -8.47 -39.62 -5.54
N ARG A 251 -8.86 -39.33 -4.30
CA ARG A 251 -9.37 -38.02 -3.92
C ARG A 251 -8.33 -36.93 -4.12
N LEU A 252 -7.10 -37.14 -3.68
CA LEU A 252 -6.00 -36.19 -3.87
C LEU A 252 -5.69 -35.98 -5.36
N LYS A 253 -5.66 -37.06 -6.15
CA LYS A 253 -5.47 -36.98 -7.61
C LYS A 253 -6.59 -36.17 -8.27
N HIS A 254 -7.86 -36.44 -7.90
CA HIS A 254 -9.02 -35.72 -8.43
C HIS A 254 -9.01 -34.24 -8.05
N VAL A 255 -8.68 -33.92 -6.79
CA VAL A 255 -8.54 -32.53 -6.33
C VAL A 255 -7.46 -31.83 -7.14
N ARG A 256 -6.26 -32.44 -7.27
CA ARG A 256 -5.15 -31.84 -8.04
C ARG A 256 -5.52 -31.53 -9.49
N THR A 257 -6.32 -32.38 -10.14
CA THR A 257 -6.78 -32.14 -11.51
C THR A 257 -7.98 -31.19 -11.62
N SER A 258 -8.71 -30.97 -10.52
CA SER A 258 -9.91 -30.11 -10.49
C SER A 258 -9.63 -28.69 -10.01
N VAL A 259 -8.50 -28.48 -9.33
CA VAL A 259 -8.03 -27.15 -8.90
C VAL A 259 -7.59 -26.36 -10.13
N SER A 260 -8.36 -25.34 -10.45
CA SER A 260 -8.08 -24.34 -11.49
C SER A 260 -7.53 -23.03 -10.91
N THR A 261 -7.10 -22.12 -11.80
CA THR A 261 -6.66 -20.75 -11.50
C THR A 261 -7.63 -20.00 -10.57
N VAL A 262 -8.94 -20.24 -10.69
CA VAL A 262 -9.99 -19.62 -9.85
C VAL A 262 -9.74 -19.90 -8.36
N HIS A 263 -9.38 -21.14 -8.01
CA HIS A 263 -9.14 -21.52 -6.62
C HIS A 263 -7.88 -20.86 -6.08
N LEU A 264 -6.84 -20.73 -6.92
CA LEU A 264 -5.61 -20.05 -6.54
C LEU A 264 -5.86 -18.57 -6.26
N ILE A 265 -6.62 -17.88 -7.12
CA ILE A 265 -7.04 -16.48 -6.88
C ILE A 265 -7.80 -16.37 -5.56
N LEU A 266 -8.79 -17.24 -5.33
CA LEU A 266 -9.59 -17.21 -4.11
C LEU A 266 -8.78 -17.47 -2.84
N VAL A 267 -7.80 -18.37 -2.88
CA VAL A 267 -6.92 -18.64 -1.73
C VAL A 267 -6.00 -17.45 -1.44
N ILE A 268 -5.36 -16.89 -2.47
CA ILE A 268 -4.48 -15.73 -2.30
C ILE A 268 -5.28 -14.54 -1.79
N GLU A 269 -6.42 -14.23 -2.42
CA GLU A 269 -7.30 -13.14 -1.98
C GLU A 269 -7.86 -13.38 -0.59
N LEU A 270 -8.26 -14.60 -0.21
CA LEU A 270 -8.72 -14.90 1.14
C LEU A 270 -7.65 -14.55 2.18
N VAL A 271 -6.41 -15.01 1.98
CA VAL A 271 -5.31 -14.77 2.94
C VAL A 271 -4.93 -13.29 2.96
N THR A 272 -4.69 -12.70 1.79
CA THR A 272 -4.20 -11.31 1.70
C THR A 272 -5.25 -10.30 2.14
N THR A 273 -6.52 -10.48 1.76
CA THR A 273 -7.59 -9.58 2.20
C THR A 273 -7.90 -9.74 3.68
N PHE A 274 -7.79 -10.94 4.26
CA PHE A 274 -7.97 -11.14 5.69
C PHE A 274 -6.89 -10.43 6.51
N VAL A 275 -5.62 -10.63 6.13
CA VAL A 275 -4.48 -10.00 6.80
C VAL A 275 -4.55 -8.48 6.66
N LEU A 276 -4.82 -7.97 5.46
CA LEU A 276 -5.00 -6.53 5.25
C LEU A 276 -6.23 -6.00 5.98
N PHE A 277 -7.36 -6.71 5.99
CA PHE A 277 -8.53 -6.30 6.76
C PHE A 277 -8.19 -6.10 8.23
N LEU A 278 -7.47 -7.03 8.86
CA LEU A 278 -7.04 -6.90 10.25
C LEU A 278 -6.08 -5.74 10.45
N PHE A 279 -5.03 -5.65 9.62
CA PHE A 279 -4.06 -4.56 9.66
C PHE A 279 -4.75 -3.19 9.60
N VAL A 280 -5.74 -3.05 8.72
CA VAL A 280 -6.39 -1.79 8.44
C VAL A 280 -7.47 -1.51 9.46
N ALA A 281 -8.26 -2.51 9.86
CA ALA A 281 -9.25 -2.34 10.91
C ALA A 281 -8.60 -1.94 12.24
N ILE A 282 -7.36 -2.34 12.51
CA ILE A 282 -6.62 -1.98 13.73
C ILE A 282 -5.80 -0.70 13.54
N GLY A 283 -4.91 -0.63 12.55
CA GLY A 283 -3.97 0.49 12.36
C GLY A 283 -4.48 1.60 11.46
N GLY A 284 -5.55 1.35 10.69
CA GLY A 284 -6.19 2.34 9.81
C GLY A 284 -5.23 3.01 8.86
N TRP A 285 -4.40 2.24 8.13
CA TRP A 285 -3.38 2.79 7.21
C TRP A 285 -2.64 3.99 7.80
N GLN A 286 -2.05 3.79 8.99
CA GLN A 286 -1.27 4.81 9.70
C GLN A 286 -2.08 5.99 10.24
N SER A 287 -3.38 5.81 10.49
CA SER A 287 -4.22 6.84 11.14
C SER A 287 -4.27 6.71 12.67
N ASN A 288 -3.47 5.82 13.27
CA ASN A 288 -3.33 5.65 14.71
C ASN A 288 -2.03 4.91 15.08
N ASP A 289 -1.78 4.79 16.38
CA ASP A 289 -0.57 4.24 17.00
C ASP A 289 -0.74 2.82 17.56
N LEU A 290 -1.82 2.12 17.20
CA LEU A 290 -2.16 0.82 17.81
C LEU A 290 -1.27 -0.33 17.33
N LEU A 291 -0.63 -0.19 16.16
CA LEU A 291 0.23 -1.22 15.58
C LEU A 291 1.70 -0.83 15.71
N PRO A 292 2.59 -1.80 16.01
CA PRO A 292 4.03 -1.57 15.95
C PRO A 292 4.44 -1.04 14.57
N LEU A 293 5.45 -0.19 14.58
CA LEU A 293 5.94 0.45 13.36
C LEU A 293 6.44 -0.56 12.33
N GLU A 294 7.14 -1.61 12.76
CA GLU A 294 7.68 -2.64 11.89
C GLU A 294 6.57 -3.33 11.10
N LEU A 295 5.44 -3.59 11.78
CA LEU A 295 4.25 -4.16 11.17
C LEU A 295 3.62 -3.16 10.18
N THR A 296 3.60 -1.89 10.55
CA THR A 296 3.10 -0.79 9.69
C THR A 296 3.92 -0.65 8.41
N HIS A 297 5.25 -0.71 8.50
CA HIS A 297 6.15 -0.70 7.35
C HIS A 297 6.04 -1.95 6.50
N PHE A 298 5.85 -3.11 7.12
CA PHE A 298 5.66 -4.34 6.37
C PHE A 298 4.39 -4.32 5.51
N PHE A 299 3.30 -3.71 5.99
CA PHE A 299 2.02 -3.68 5.26
C PHE A 299 1.77 -2.37 4.51
N VAL A 300 2.71 -1.43 4.51
CA VAL A 300 2.54 -0.09 3.92
C VAL A 300 2.15 -0.15 2.44
N THR A 301 2.70 -1.11 1.70
CA THR A 301 2.42 -1.31 0.27
C THR A 301 1.08 -2.00 0.01
N GLY A 302 0.36 -2.43 1.04
CA GLY A 302 -0.91 -3.14 0.90
C GLY A 302 -0.77 -4.50 0.20
N LEU A 303 0.39 -5.15 0.36
CA LEU A 303 0.74 -6.41 -0.31
C LEU A 303 0.52 -6.30 -1.83
N ALA A 304 0.99 -5.20 -2.43
CA ALA A 304 0.79 -4.88 -3.83
C ALA A 304 1.31 -5.97 -4.77
N GLY A 305 2.42 -6.64 -4.41
CA GLY A 305 2.97 -7.75 -5.18
C GLY A 305 2.02 -8.93 -5.28
N TRP A 306 1.39 -9.31 -4.17
CA TRP A 306 0.35 -10.36 -4.15
C TRP A 306 -0.90 -9.94 -4.91
N GLY A 307 -1.28 -8.67 -4.79
CA GLY A 307 -2.36 -8.10 -5.59
C GLY A 307 -2.08 -8.23 -7.08
N PHE A 308 -0.87 -7.91 -7.51
CA PHE A 308 -0.45 -8.02 -8.91
C PHE A 308 -0.46 -9.47 -9.42
N THR A 309 -0.02 -10.43 -8.60
CA THR A 309 -0.15 -11.86 -8.94
C THR A 309 -1.61 -12.21 -9.25
N CYS A 310 -2.55 -11.76 -8.43
CA CYS A 310 -3.97 -12.00 -8.67
C CYS A 310 -4.49 -11.28 -9.92
N ASP A 311 -3.94 -10.13 -10.32
CA ASP A 311 -4.25 -9.49 -11.61
C ASP A 311 -3.81 -10.35 -12.79
N VAL A 312 -2.57 -10.86 -12.76
CA VAL A 312 -2.05 -11.75 -13.82
C VAL A 312 -2.89 -13.04 -13.90
N LEU A 313 -3.19 -13.66 -12.75
CA LEU A 313 -4.04 -14.86 -12.71
C LEU A 313 -5.47 -14.57 -13.21
N SER A 314 -6.02 -13.40 -12.89
CA SER A 314 -7.33 -12.95 -13.39
C SER A 314 -7.30 -12.71 -14.90
N ALA A 315 -6.19 -12.22 -15.45
CA ALA A 315 -6.03 -11.98 -16.88
C ALA A 315 -5.95 -13.30 -17.64
N VAL A 316 -5.25 -14.28 -17.08
CA VAL A 316 -5.22 -15.66 -17.60
C VAL A 316 -6.61 -16.30 -17.53
N LEU A 317 -7.30 -16.16 -16.40
CA LEU A 317 -8.67 -16.67 -16.25
C LEU A 317 -9.59 -16.06 -17.31
N TRP A 318 -9.52 -14.74 -17.49
CA TRP A 318 -10.32 -14.01 -18.45
C TRP A 318 -10.05 -14.44 -19.89
N THR A 319 -8.77 -14.51 -20.28
CA THR A 319 -8.35 -14.95 -21.62
C THR A 319 -8.86 -16.36 -21.93
N ASN A 320 -8.70 -17.29 -20.98
CA ASN A 320 -9.20 -18.66 -21.14
C ASN A 320 -10.72 -18.74 -21.30
N LEU A 321 -11.46 -17.87 -20.59
CA LEU A 321 -12.91 -17.78 -20.71
C LEU A 321 -13.33 -17.23 -22.08
N LEU A 322 -12.67 -16.17 -22.57
CA LEU A 322 -12.93 -15.61 -23.89
C LEU A 322 -12.71 -16.65 -24.99
N LYS A 323 -11.59 -17.39 -24.95
CA LYS A 323 -11.28 -18.48 -25.88
C LYS A 323 -12.34 -19.57 -25.89
N ALA A 324 -12.90 -19.89 -24.73
CA ALA A 324 -13.94 -20.90 -24.61
C ALA A 324 -15.30 -20.43 -25.15
N THR A 325 -15.58 -19.13 -25.13
CA THR A 325 -16.87 -18.57 -25.58
C THR A 325 -16.90 -18.21 -27.07
N ASP A 326 -15.80 -17.70 -27.61
CA ASP A 326 -15.74 -17.24 -29.00
C ASP A 326 -14.31 -17.36 -29.52
N GLY A 327 -14.08 -18.39 -30.34
CA GLY A 327 -12.78 -18.67 -30.95
C GLY A 327 -12.34 -17.64 -32.01
N THR A 328 -13.17 -16.62 -32.28
CA THR A 328 -12.88 -15.54 -33.24
C THR A 328 -12.30 -14.29 -32.58
N ILE A 329 -12.35 -14.16 -31.25
CA ILE A 329 -11.77 -13.01 -30.55
C ILE A 329 -10.25 -13.13 -30.62
N GLU A 330 -9.61 -12.18 -31.32
CA GLU A 330 -8.15 -12.12 -31.43
C GLU A 330 -7.50 -12.17 -30.04
N ASP A 331 -6.53 -13.08 -29.91
CA ASP A 331 -5.79 -13.21 -28.68
C ASP A 331 -5.15 -11.89 -28.29
N THR A 332 -5.37 -11.54 -27.04
CA THR A 332 -4.85 -10.32 -26.48
C THR A 332 -3.33 -10.46 -26.37
N TRP A 333 -2.56 -9.43 -26.71
CA TRP A 333 -1.09 -9.54 -26.75
C TRP A 333 -0.51 -10.17 -25.47
N LEU A 334 -1.00 -9.76 -24.29
CA LEU A 334 -0.59 -10.32 -23.00
C LEU A 334 -1.00 -11.80 -22.85
N GLY A 335 -2.21 -12.17 -23.26
CA GLY A 335 -2.69 -13.56 -23.24
C GLY A 335 -1.85 -14.47 -24.15
N THR A 336 -1.64 -14.08 -25.41
CA THR A 336 -0.79 -14.81 -26.36
C THR A 336 0.64 -14.96 -25.82
N TYR A 337 1.17 -13.89 -25.22
CA TYR A 337 2.54 -13.86 -24.72
C TYR A 337 2.71 -14.74 -23.48
N LEU A 338 1.74 -14.72 -22.55
CA LEU A 338 1.74 -15.56 -21.34
C LEU A 338 1.54 -17.04 -21.65
N GLU A 339 0.80 -17.38 -22.70
CA GLU A 339 0.65 -18.77 -23.15
C GLU A 339 1.91 -19.30 -23.84
N ARG A 340 2.57 -18.46 -24.66
CA ARG A 340 3.80 -18.83 -25.36
C ARG A 340 5.00 -18.98 -24.41
N TYR A 341 5.03 -18.22 -23.31
CA TYR A 341 6.17 -18.17 -22.39
C TYR A 341 5.75 -18.48 -20.94
N PRO A 342 5.65 -19.77 -20.55
CA PRO A 342 5.19 -20.16 -19.21
C PRO A 342 6.14 -19.71 -18.08
N LEU A 343 7.44 -19.62 -18.37
CA LEU A 343 8.43 -19.09 -17.41
C LEU A 343 8.20 -17.60 -17.13
N LEU A 344 7.82 -16.83 -18.15
CA LEU A 344 7.50 -15.42 -17.96
C LEU A 344 6.23 -15.25 -17.15
N LYS A 345 5.21 -16.09 -17.37
CA LYS A 345 4.01 -16.11 -16.53
C LYS A 345 4.36 -16.37 -15.06
N LEU A 346 5.25 -17.33 -14.80
CA LEU A 346 5.75 -17.59 -13.45
C LEU A 346 6.51 -16.38 -12.90
N ALA A 347 7.39 -15.77 -13.70
CA ALA A 347 8.14 -14.59 -13.30
C ALA A 347 7.23 -13.40 -12.97
N LEU A 348 6.22 -13.10 -13.81
CA LEU A 348 5.24 -12.04 -13.56
C LEU A 348 4.36 -12.31 -12.33
N CYS A 349 4.17 -13.58 -11.95
CA CYS A 349 3.46 -13.93 -10.73
C CYS A 349 4.34 -13.83 -9.48
N CYS A 350 5.60 -14.26 -9.55
CA CYS A 350 6.48 -14.41 -8.38
C CYS A 350 7.39 -13.21 -8.13
N LEU A 351 7.94 -12.59 -9.18
CA LEU A 351 8.92 -11.51 -9.04
C LEU A 351 8.32 -10.28 -8.32
N PRO A 352 7.10 -9.80 -8.64
CA PRO A 352 6.51 -8.67 -7.92
C PRO A 352 6.24 -9.00 -6.44
N VAL A 353 5.86 -10.24 -6.13
CA VAL A 353 5.69 -10.70 -4.73
C VAL A 353 7.01 -10.66 -3.99
N LEU A 354 8.09 -11.18 -4.59
CA LEU A 354 9.41 -11.20 -3.98
C LEU A 354 9.96 -9.79 -3.77
N LEU A 355 9.84 -8.91 -4.77
CA LEU A 355 10.30 -7.53 -4.67
C LEU A 355 9.50 -6.73 -3.62
N ASP A 356 8.17 -6.84 -3.63
CA ASP A 356 7.30 -6.18 -2.66
C ASP A 356 7.55 -6.70 -1.23
N THR A 357 7.67 -8.01 -1.06
CA THR A 357 7.96 -8.63 0.25
C THR A 357 9.36 -8.25 0.74
N ALA A 358 10.37 -8.24 -0.14
CA ALA A 358 11.73 -7.84 0.21
C ALA A 358 11.82 -6.35 0.55
N SER A 359 11.12 -5.49 -0.20
CA SER A 359 11.01 -4.05 0.08
C SER A 359 10.32 -3.81 1.43
N SER A 360 9.22 -4.51 1.68
CA SER A 360 8.45 -4.41 2.93
C SER A 360 9.21 -4.96 4.13
N ALA A 361 9.92 -6.08 3.97
CA ALA A 361 10.80 -6.63 5.00
C ALA A 361 12.00 -5.73 5.26
N GLY A 362 12.61 -5.16 4.21
CA GLY A 362 13.68 -4.18 4.34
C GLY A 362 13.23 -2.97 5.14
N ALA A 363 12.06 -2.40 4.81
CA ALA A 363 11.48 -1.29 5.56
C ALA A 363 11.16 -1.65 7.02
N ALA A 364 10.63 -2.85 7.28
CA ALA A 364 10.35 -3.33 8.63
C ALA A 364 11.61 -3.60 9.47
N LEU A 365 12.74 -3.93 8.81
CA LEU A 365 14.03 -4.18 9.44
C LEU A 365 14.94 -2.94 9.44
N TYR A 366 14.42 -1.77 9.08
CA TYR A 366 15.18 -0.50 8.98
C TYR A 366 16.37 -0.59 8.02
N ILE A 367 16.27 -1.44 6.99
CA ILE A 367 17.28 -1.56 5.93
C ILE A 367 17.00 -0.49 4.87
N ALA A 368 17.86 0.53 4.82
CA ALA A 368 17.72 1.65 3.92
C ALA A 368 18.64 1.48 2.71
N LEU A 369 18.13 0.85 1.65
CA LEU A 369 18.81 0.80 0.35
C LEU A 369 18.43 2.04 -0.47
N PRO A 370 19.41 2.90 -0.84
CA PRO A 370 19.14 4.04 -1.71
C PRO A 370 18.39 3.61 -2.97
N SER A 371 17.31 4.32 -3.30
CA SER A 371 16.50 4.12 -4.50
C SER A 371 15.70 2.79 -4.59
N TRP A 372 15.90 1.81 -3.71
CA TRP A 372 15.21 0.51 -3.80
C TRP A 372 13.68 0.64 -3.72
N SER A 373 13.19 1.43 -2.77
CA SER A 373 11.75 1.69 -2.60
C SER A 373 11.16 2.40 -3.82
N THR A 374 11.87 3.40 -4.35
CA THR A 374 11.46 4.15 -5.55
C THR A 374 11.43 3.25 -6.79
N THR A 375 12.48 2.46 -7.02
CA THR A 375 12.56 1.54 -8.15
C THR A 375 11.47 0.47 -8.08
N THR A 376 11.27 -0.14 -6.91
CA THR A 376 10.24 -1.16 -6.70
C THR A 376 8.83 -0.59 -6.90
N SER A 377 8.54 0.57 -6.32
CA SER A 377 7.25 1.25 -6.47
C SER A 377 6.98 1.66 -7.92
N THR A 378 7.98 2.19 -8.62
CA THR A 378 7.88 2.57 -10.04
C THR A 378 7.63 1.36 -10.91
N LEU A 379 8.35 0.25 -10.68
CA LEU A 379 8.15 -0.99 -11.40
C LEU A 379 6.73 -1.54 -11.20
N ILE A 380 6.26 -1.64 -9.96
CA ILE A 380 4.90 -2.10 -9.64
C ILE A 380 3.86 -1.20 -10.30
N LEU A 381 4.05 0.13 -10.25
CA LEU A 381 3.16 1.10 -10.90
C LEU A 381 3.06 0.87 -12.42
N ILE A 382 4.20 0.72 -13.11
CA ILE A 382 4.24 0.50 -14.56
C ILE A 382 3.56 -0.83 -14.91
N LEU A 383 3.87 -1.89 -14.17
CA LEU A 383 3.27 -3.21 -14.38
C LEU A 383 1.75 -3.17 -14.17
N GLN A 384 1.28 -2.53 -13.10
CA GLN A 384 -0.13 -2.44 -12.78
C GLN A 384 -0.89 -1.56 -13.77
N LEU A 385 -0.28 -0.49 -14.27
CA LEU A 385 -0.82 0.33 -15.35
C LEU A 385 -0.98 -0.48 -16.64
N ALA A 386 0.07 -1.22 -17.03
CA ALA A 386 0.04 -2.03 -18.25
C ALA A 386 -1.06 -3.10 -18.21
N VAL A 387 -1.19 -3.82 -17.09
CA VAL A 387 -2.24 -4.83 -16.92
C VAL A 387 -3.62 -4.18 -16.80
N GLY A 388 -3.74 -3.03 -16.13
CA GLY A 388 -4.99 -2.29 -15.99
C GLY A 388 -5.55 -1.79 -17.33
N ILE A 389 -4.70 -1.17 -18.16
CA ILE A 389 -5.07 -0.74 -19.52
C ILE A 389 -5.49 -1.94 -20.36
N GLN A 390 -4.77 -3.06 -20.24
CA GLN A 390 -5.10 -4.28 -20.96
C GLN A 390 -6.50 -4.81 -20.61
N PHE A 391 -6.85 -4.89 -19.33
CA PHE A 391 -8.20 -5.27 -18.91
C PHE A 391 -9.26 -4.29 -19.38
N LEU A 392 -8.97 -2.99 -19.39
CA LEU A 392 -9.90 -1.97 -19.87
C LEU A 392 -10.20 -2.19 -21.36
N VAL A 393 -9.16 -2.29 -22.20
CA VAL A 393 -9.31 -2.53 -23.65
C VAL A 393 -10.07 -3.83 -23.92
N GLN A 394 -9.75 -4.90 -23.20
CA GLN A 394 -10.42 -6.20 -23.36
C GLN A 394 -11.89 -6.16 -22.94
N SER A 395 -12.20 -5.53 -21.80
CA SER A 395 -13.58 -5.41 -21.34
C SER A 395 -14.43 -4.59 -22.32
N LEU A 396 -13.89 -3.50 -22.87
CA LEU A 396 -14.57 -2.67 -23.87
C LEU A 396 -14.77 -3.42 -25.19
N ARG A 397 -13.77 -4.15 -25.67
CA ARG A 397 -13.91 -5.01 -26.86
C ARG A 397 -14.98 -6.07 -26.63
N PHE A 398 -14.94 -6.76 -25.48
CA PHE A 398 -15.91 -7.77 -25.13
C PHE A 398 -17.34 -7.19 -25.06
N GLN A 399 -17.53 -5.98 -24.52
CA GLN A 399 -18.82 -5.28 -24.54
C GLN A 399 -19.34 -5.05 -25.95
N SER A 400 -18.46 -4.57 -26.85
CA SER A 400 -18.81 -4.34 -28.24
C SER A 400 -19.22 -5.63 -28.95
N HIS A 401 -18.45 -6.71 -28.76
CA HIS A 401 -18.75 -8.02 -29.33
C HIS A 401 -20.03 -8.65 -28.75
N ALA A 402 -20.18 -8.63 -27.42
CA ALA A 402 -21.38 -9.15 -26.77
C ALA A 402 -22.64 -8.39 -27.21
N LYS A 403 -22.56 -7.07 -27.40
CA LYS A 403 -23.67 -6.27 -27.92
C LYS A 403 -24.05 -6.69 -29.34
N LYS A 404 -23.06 -6.85 -30.24
CA LYS A 404 -23.29 -7.32 -31.61
C LYS A 404 -23.93 -8.72 -31.64
N ILE A 405 -23.39 -9.66 -30.87
CA ILE A 405 -23.93 -11.03 -30.77
C ILE A 405 -25.36 -11.00 -30.20
N MET A 406 -25.63 -10.18 -29.18
CA MET A 406 -26.99 -10.05 -28.64
C MET A 406 -27.96 -9.45 -29.66
N GLU A 407 -27.53 -8.47 -30.46
CA GLU A 407 -28.32 -7.90 -31.55
C GLU A 407 -28.60 -8.96 -32.64
N ASP A 408 -27.59 -9.75 -33.04
CA ASP A 408 -27.71 -10.82 -34.04
C ASP A 408 -28.57 -12.00 -33.55
N VAL A 409 -28.45 -12.39 -32.27
CA VAL A 409 -29.18 -13.52 -31.68
C VAL A 409 -30.64 -13.15 -31.36
N SER A 410 -30.93 -11.88 -31.06
CA SER A 410 -32.30 -11.39 -30.85
C SER A 410 -33.21 -11.62 -32.07
N GLY A 411 -32.62 -11.78 -33.26
CA GLY A 411 -33.32 -12.15 -34.48
C GLY A 411 -33.47 -13.65 -34.75
N ALA A 412 -32.76 -14.55 -34.05
CA ALA A 412 -32.58 -15.93 -34.54
C ALA A 412 -32.75 -17.11 -33.54
N ARG A 413 -32.61 -16.96 -32.21
CA ARG A 413 -32.85 -18.10 -31.28
C ARG A 413 -32.87 -17.70 -29.79
N GLN A 414 -33.52 -18.52 -28.96
CA GLN A 414 -33.52 -18.42 -27.49
C GLN A 414 -32.09 -18.52 -26.95
N SER A 415 -31.53 -17.40 -26.49
CA SER A 415 -30.26 -17.35 -25.73
C SER A 415 -30.40 -18.10 -24.40
N ASP A 416 -29.33 -18.81 -23.96
CA ASP A 416 -29.29 -19.41 -22.63
C ASP A 416 -29.14 -18.32 -21.57
N PRO A 417 -30.17 -18.04 -20.74
CA PRO A 417 -30.15 -16.96 -19.77
C PRO A 417 -29.04 -17.13 -18.70
N ALA A 418 -28.56 -18.35 -18.47
CA ALA A 418 -27.47 -18.61 -17.54
C ALA A 418 -26.12 -18.15 -18.09
N MET A 419 -25.88 -18.34 -19.39
CA MET A 419 -24.68 -17.87 -20.07
C MET A 419 -24.67 -16.34 -20.16
N ASP A 420 -25.80 -15.73 -20.54
CA ASP A 420 -25.91 -14.26 -20.61
C ASP A 420 -25.67 -13.59 -19.26
N SER A 421 -26.21 -14.19 -18.18
CA SER A 421 -25.98 -13.71 -16.81
C SER A 421 -24.50 -13.80 -16.42
N LEU A 422 -23.83 -14.90 -16.79
CA LEU A 422 -22.41 -15.12 -16.55
C LEU A 422 -21.57 -14.08 -17.29
N LEU A 423 -21.80 -13.87 -18.59
CA LEU A 423 -21.06 -12.93 -19.43
C LEU A 423 -21.26 -11.49 -18.98
N ARG A 424 -22.49 -11.09 -18.64
CA ARG A 424 -22.78 -9.75 -18.11
C ARG A 424 -22.05 -9.50 -16.79
N ARG A 425 -22.07 -10.47 -15.88
CA ARG A 425 -21.34 -10.41 -14.61
C ARG A 425 -19.84 -10.26 -14.85
N LEU A 426 -19.28 -11.16 -15.66
CA LEU A 426 -17.87 -11.20 -16.02
C LEU A 426 -17.41 -9.86 -16.59
N ASN A 427 -18.13 -9.33 -17.58
CA ASN A 427 -17.87 -8.02 -18.13
C ASN A 427 -17.91 -6.89 -17.09
N THR A 428 -18.95 -6.85 -16.25
CA THR A 428 -19.11 -5.80 -15.22
C THR A 428 -17.93 -5.79 -14.26
N TRP A 429 -17.52 -6.96 -13.76
CA TRP A 429 -16.43 -7.04 -12.78
C TRP A 429 -15.06 -6.85 -13.40
N THR A 430 -14.84 -7.26 -14.66
CA THR A 430 -13.59 -6.98 -15.37
C THR A 430 -13.43 -5.48 -15.65
N PHE A 431 -14.51 -4.80 -16.03
CA PHE A 431 -14.51 -3.35 -16.20
C PHE A 431 -14.22 -2.63 -14.86
N LEU A 432 -14.93 -3.01 -13.80
CA LEU A 432 -14.69 -2.45 -12.46
C LEU A 432 -13.28 -2.73 -11.94
N LEU A 433 -12.73 -3.92 -12.21
CA LEU A 433 -11.34 -4.26 -11.89
C LEU A 433 -10.38 -3.30 -12.59
N SER A 434 -10.55 -3.08 -13.90
CA SER A 434 -9.69 -2.16 -14.66
C SER A 434 -9.75 -0.73 -14.14
N LEU A 435 -10.95 -0.23 -13.80
CA LEU A 435 -11.12 1.10 -13.21
C LEU A 435 -10.44 1.19 -11.85
N ALA A 436 -10.57 0.17 -11.00
CA ALA A 436 -9.93 0.15 -9.68
C ALA A 436 -8.39 0.11 -9.80
N MET A 437 -7.85 -0.63 -10.78
CA MET A 437 -6.41 -0.65 -11.06
C MET A 437 -5.90 0.71 -11.53
N ILE A 438 -6.61 1.36 -12.46
CA ILE A 438 -6.26 2.69 -12.97
C ILE A 438 -6.35 3.72 -11.84
N ALA A 439 -7.42 3.68 -11.03
CA ALA A 439 -7.58 4.55 -9.88
C ALA A 439 -6.41 4.40 -8.91
N PHE A 440 -6.00 3.17 -8.58
CA PHE A 440 -4.83 2.93 -7.75
C PHE A 440 -3.57 3.60 -8.34
N VAL A 441 -3.30 3.39 -9.63
CA VAL A 441 -2.17 4.02 -10.33
C VAL A 441 -2.25 5.55 -10.33
N CYS A 442 -3.45 6.15 -10.36
CA CYS A 442 -3.61 7.61 -10.27
C CYS A 442 -3.28 8.17 -8.88
N PHE A 443 -3.50 7.39 -7.81
CA PHE A 443 -3.19 7.83 -6.45
C PHE A 443 -1.72 7.64 -6.08
N VAL A 444 -1.05 6.60 -6.59
CA VAL A 444 0.35 6.30 -6.22
C VAL A 444 1.32 7.50 -6.41
N PRO A 445 1.28 8.27 -7.52
CA PRO A 445 2.15 9.43 -7.70
C PRO A 445 2.06 10.47 -6.59
N ILE A 446 0.89 10.61 -5.94
CA ILE A 446 0.72 11.56 -4.83
C ILE A 446 1.74 11.27 -3.74
N GLY A 447 2.02 10.01 -3.42
CA GLY A 447 3.01 9.61 -2.41
C GLY A 447 4.44 10.10 -2.69
N GLY A 448 4.76 10.42 -3.96
CA GLY A 448 6.04 11.03 -4.34
C GLY A 448 6.05 12.56 -4.31
N THR A 449 4.93 13.21 -3.96
CA THR A 449 4.78 14.66 -3.97
C THR A 449 4.76 15.26 -2.58
N MET A 450 5.06 16.57 -2.48
CA MET A 450 4.91 17.31 -1.23
C MET A 450 3.46 17.39 -0.73
N PHE A 451 2.48 17.21 -1.63
CA PHE A 451 1.06 17.23 -1.26
C PHE A 451 0.70 16.09 -0.29
N PHE A 452 1.31 14.91 -0.43
CA PHE A 452 1.05 13.76 0.44
C PHE A 452 1.23 14.06 1.93
N TYR A 453 2.19 14.93 2.28
CA TYR A 453 2.51 15.29 3.66
C TYR A 453 1.60 16.39 4.24
N THR A 454 0.55 16.78 3.53
CA THR A 454 -0.50 17.66 4.05
C THR A 454 -1.65 16.83 4.59
N LEU A 455 -2.44 17.37 5.52
CA LEU A 455 -3.66 16.70 6.04
C LEU A 455 -4.56 16.18 4.91
N GLY A 456 -4.80 17.03 3.91
CA GLY A 456 -5.61 16.70 2.73
C GLY A 456 -4.97 15.63 1.84
N GLY A 457 -3.69 15.78 1.49
CA GLY A 457 -3.01 14.80 0.63
C GLY A 457 -2.84 13.44 1.30
N TRP A 458 -2.69 13.41 2.62
CA TRP A 458 -2.64 12.18 3.41
C TRP A 458 -3.94 11.39 3.31
N VAL A 459 -5.08 12.06 3.55
CA VAL A 459 -6.40 11.45 3.41
C VAL A 459 -6.66 11.02 1.97
N VAL A 460 -6.39 11.88 0.99
CA VAL A 460 -6.65 11.58 -0.43
C VAL A 460 -5.83 10.37 -0.88
N PHE A 461 -4.55 10.30 -0.53
CA PHE A 461 -3.69 9.19 -0.89
C PHE A 461 -4.17 7.89 -0.22
N TRP A 462 -4.26 7.84 1.11
CA TRP A 462 -4.54 6.59 1.80
C TRP A 462 -5.98 6.10 1.58
N SER A 463 -6.96 7.01 1.55
CA SER A 463 -8.34 6.63 1.22
C SER A 463 -8.46 6.18 -0.24
N GLY A 464 -7.84 6.89 -1.18
CA GLY A 464 -7.89 6.60 -2.60
C GLY A 464 -7.16 5.30 -2.95
N ALA A 465 -5.87 5.20 -2.60
CA ALA A 465 -5.06 4.02 -2.85
C ALA A 465 -5.56 2.80 -2.06
N GLY A 466 -5.91 2.97 -0.77
CA GLY A 466 -6.43 1.90 0.08
C GLY A 466 -7.78 1.36 -0.42
N SER A 467 -8.72 2.24 -0.77
CA SER A 467 -10.02 1.82 -1.31
C SER A 467 -9.88 1.19 -2.70
N ALA A 468 -9.05 1.76 -3.58
CA ALA A 468 -8.78 1.18 -4.90
C ALA A 468 -8.16 -0.22 -4.77
N ARG A 469 -7.21 -0.41 -3.86
CA ARG A 469 -6.61 -1.71 -3.53
C ARG A 469 -7.63 -2.71 -2.97
N GLY A 470 -8.55 -2.27 -2.11
CA GLY A 470 -9.66 -3.11 -1.63
C GLY A 470 -10.62 -3.49 -2.76
N LEU A 471 -10.96 -2.55 -3.64
CA LEU A 471 -11.87 -2.76 -4.76
C LEU A 471 -11.28 -3.73 -5.81
N THR A 472 -9.97 -3.67 -6.09
CA THR A 472 -9.34 -4.65 -6.99
C THR A 472 -9.49 -6.07 -6.43
N SER A 473 -9.21 -6.28 -5.14
CA SER A 473 -9.44 -7.55 -4.45
C SER A 473 -10.90 -8.02 -4.55
N LEU A 474 -11.85 -7.14 -4.23
CA LEU A 474 -13.27 -7.47 -4.32
C LEU A 474 -13.68 -7.87 -5.74
N CYS A 475 -13.23 -7.15 -6.76
CA CYS A 475 -13.55 -7.46 -8.16
C CYS A 475 -12.98 -8.82 -8.57
N ARG A 476 -11.75 -9.16 -8.19
CA ARG A 476 -11.14 -10.47 -8.48
C ARG A 476 -11.90 -11.62 -7.81
N VAL A 477 -12.31 -11.44 -6.55
CA VAL A 477 -13.16 -12.41 -5.84
C VAL A 477 -14.51 -12.57 -6.53
N MET A 478 -15.12 -11.47 -7.00
CA MET A 478 -16.40 -11.52 -7.71
C MET A 478 -16.29 -12.14 -9.12
N LEU A 479 -15.17 -11.96 -9.82
CA LEU A 479 -14.86 -12.69 -11.06
C LEU A 479 -14.79 -14.20 -10.82
N ALA A 480 -14.27 -14.63 -9.67
CA ALA A 480 -14.17 -16.02 -9.25
C ALA A 480 -15.49 -16.64 -8.74
N GLN A 481 -16.59 -15.88 -8.74
CA GLN A 481 -17.88 -16.34 -8.22
C GLN A 481 -18.37 -17.61 -8.96
N PRO A 482 -18.74 -18.69 -8.24
CA PRO A 482 -19.25 -19.90 -8.87
C PRO A 482 -20.57 -19.63 -9.60
N THR A 483 -20.70 -20.16 -10.82
CA THR A 483 -21.96 -20.09 -11.59
C THR A 483 -23.05 -20.90 -10.88
N ALA A 484 -24.28 -20.37 -10.83
CA ALA A 484 -25.42 -21.13 -10.35
C ALA A 484 -25.72 -22.23 -11.38
N VAL A 485 -25.46 -23.49 -11.01
CA VAL A 485 -25.88 -24.62 -11.84
C VAL A 485 -27.33 -24.86 -11.47
N LYS A 486 -28.27 -24.62 -12.39
CA LYS A 486 -29.59 -25.25 -12.27
C LYS A 486 -29.36 -26.76 -12.38
N GLU A 487 -29.65 -27.49 -11.32
CA GLU A 487 -29.68 -28.95 -11.34
C GLU A 487 -30.69 -29.38 -12.41
N GLY A 488 -30.22 -29.71 -13.61
CA GLY A 488 -31.08 -30.08 -14.74
C GLY A 488 -30.42 -29.91 -16.11
N THR A 489 -29.54 -28.92 -16.28
CA THR A 489 -28.86 -28.73 -17.57
C THR A 489 -27.52 -29.46 -17.54
N GLN A 490 -27.45 -30.61 -18.24
CA GLN A 490 -26.17 -31.22 -18.59
C GLN A 490 -25.32 -30.12 -19.24
N MET A 491 -24.20 -29.75 -18.60
CA MET A 491 -23.15 -29.05 -19.32
C MET A 491 -22.77 -29.96 -20.48
N LEU A 492 -23.13 -29.54 -21.70
CA LEU A 492 -22.54 -30.07 -22.91
C LEU A 492 -21.04 -30.05 -22.68
N THR A 493 -20.50 -31.24 -22.48
CA THR A 493 -19.09 -31.48 -22.64
C THR A 493 -18.87 -31.12 -24.10
N VAL A 494 -18.22 -29.99 -24.38
CA VAL A 494 -17.71 -29.70 -25.72
C VAL A 494 -16.73 -30.84 -25.99
N GLN A 495 -17.22 -31.90 -26.61
CA GLN A 495 -16.40 -32.89 -27.26
C GLN A 495 -15.62 -32.09 -28.30
N THR A 496 -14.33 -31.91 -28.04
CA THR A 496 -13.36 -31.64 -29.10
C THR A 496 -13.59 -32.71 -30.15
N SER A 497 -14.19 -32.34 -31.28
CA SER A 497 -14.30 -33.20 -32.44
C SER A 497 -12.87 -33.63 -32.83
N PRO A 498 -12.56 -34.94 -32.92
CA PRO A 498 -11.28 -35.39 -33.45
C PRO A 498 -11.35 -35.23 -34.96
N GLY A 499 -10.88 -34.10 -35.48
CA GLY A 499 -11.05 -33.83 -36.91
C GLY A 499 -10.31 -32.61 -37.42
N TYR A 500 -9.01 -32.48 -37.14
CA TYR A 500 -8.14 -31.71 -38.04
C TYR A 500 -6.68 -32.19 -37.91
N THR A 501 -6.29 -33.12 -38.77
CA THR A 501 -4.88 -33.40 -39.08
C THR A 501 -4.44 -32.42 -40.16
N PRO A 502 -3.50 -31.49 -39.89
CA PRO A 502 -2.89 -30.71 -40.96
C PRO A 502 -1.93 -31.60 -41.75
N LYS A 503 -2.01 -31.50 -43.08
CA LYS A 503 -0.92 -31.89 -43.99
C LYS A 503 0.17 -30.84 -43.98
#